data_AF-A0A6I3HEH5-F1
#
_entry.id   AF-A0A6I3HEH5-F1
#
_cell.length_a   1.000
_cell.length_b   1.000
_cell.length_c   1.000
_cell.angle_alpha   90.00
_cell.angle_beta   90.00
_cell.angle_gamma   90.00
#
_symmetry.space_group_name_H-M   'P 1'
#
loop_
_entity.id
_entity.type
_entity.pdbx_description
1 polymer ?
#
loop_
_entity_poly.entity_id
_entity_poly.type
_entity_poly.pdbx_seq_one_letter_code
_entity_poly.pdbx_strand_id
1 'polypeptide(L)'
;MNHQQLVQDRIRKIVAIAIVIFLLFGLRLIEIQAIRAKGYVERADNELSKSATLLAPRGAIYDINGIELARSISAINIAVDQTVVNDPVNAAMVVAPILGMNPAELLPSLSGEKRYVLIAKDVQPSVWREVNEAIASYNTRVVKTKSDLNKRIGGFVPERSYIRDYPSGKLTASLIGVVNDQGTGSGGLESSLNSILTGTNGRYVYANGRGNIIPGSEEIRVEAKSGTSIRLTIDRDVQWVAQNAISQAVASSKAKSGTVIVMDPKTGEILAQASAPTFDPNVPSSITVDKLNNPSVQEVYEPGSTGKVITVAAAMEEGLITPETVFSIPYSMKVSDGVFRDHERHPTQRLTTTGLLAVSSNTGSIKIGQKLGKDNLYKYLTKFGIGQSTNSKLPGESAGILHPVKNWSGTSLPTI
;
A
#
# COMPACT_ATOMS: atom_id res chain seq x y z
N MET A 1 47.52 -38.33 -76.25
CA MET A 1 47.38 -37.09 -75.47
C MET A 1 48.75 -36.61 -75.05
N ASN A 2 49.08 -35.35 -75.34
CA ASN A 2 50.35 -34.74 -74.97
C ASN A 2 50.43 -34.60 -73.43
N HIS A 3 51.57 -34.85 -72.80
CA HIS A 3 51.69 -34.85 -71.32
C HIS A 3 51.19 -33.53 -70.70
N GLN A 4 51.41 -32.41 -71.39
CA GLN A 4 50.89 -31.09 -71.02
C GLN A 4 49.35 -30.99 -71.04
N GLN A 5 48.66 -31.67 -71.96
CA GLN A 5 47.20 -31.68 -72.03
C GLN A 5 46.60 -32.46 -70.84
N LEU A 6 47.22 -33.58 -70.46
CA LEU A 6 46.82 -34.36 -69.28
C LEU A 6 46.96 -33.57 -67.97
N VAL A 7 48.02 -32.76 -67.84
CA VAL A 7 48.24 -31.90 -66.67
C VAL A 7 47.23 -30.75 -66.63
N GLN A 8 46.96 -30.08 -67.76
CA GLN A 8 45.96 -29.02 -67.84
C GLN A 8 44.53 -29.52 -67.53
N ASP A 9 44.16 -30.71 -68.01
CA ASP A 9 42.85 -31.30 -67.70
C ASP A 9 42.72 -31.69 -66.23
N ARG A 10 43.78 -32.18 -65.59
CA ARG A 10 43.80 -32.47 -64.15
C ARG A 10 43.65 -31.20 -63.32
N ILE A 11 44.35 -30.12 -63.68
CA ILE A 11 44.25 -28.83 -63.00
C ILE A 11 42.83 -28.26 -63.15
N ARG A 12 42.25 -28.28 -64.36
CA ARG A 12 40.87 -27.83 -64.59
C ARG A 12 39.84 -28.61 -63.76
N LYS A 13 40.01 -29.94 -63.64
CA LYS A 13 39.15 -30.78 -62.79
C LYS A 13 39.29 -30.43 -61.31
N ILE A 14 40.52 -30.24 -60.82
CA ILE A 14 40.76 -29.84 -59.42
C ILE A 14 40.18 -28.46 -59.12
N VAL A 15 40.37 -27.49 -60.02
CA VAL A 15 39.79 -26.15 -59.90
C VAL A 15 38.27 -26.20 -59.94
N ALA A 16 37.68 -26.98 -60.85
CA ALA A 16 36.22 -27.16 -60.90
C ALA A 16 35.68 -27.78 -59.61
N ILE A 17 36.34 -28.81 -59.07
CA ILE A 17 35.97 -29.43 -57.78
C ILE A 17 36.08 -28.41 -56.65
N ALA A 18 37.16 -27.62 -56.60
CA ALA A 18 37.34 -26.58 -55.59
C ALA A 18 36.23 -25.51 -55.67
N ILE A 19 35.87 -25.06 -56.87
CA ILE A 19 34.77 -24.10 -57.10
C ILE A 19 33.43 -24.67 -56.60
N VAL A 20 33.13 -25.94 -56.89
CA VAL A 20 31.91 -26.60 -56.40
C VAL A 20 31.89 -26.67 -54.88
N ILE A 21 33.03 -26.98 -54.25
CA ILE A 21 33.15 -27.00 -52.78
C ILE A 21 32.94 -25.60 -52.19
N PHE A 22 33.53 -24.56 -52.77
CA PHE A 22 33.31 -23.17 -52.33
C PHE A 22 31.87 -22.71 -52.52
N LEU A 23 31.21 -23.13 -53.61
CA LEU A 23 29.78 -22.89 -53.81
C LEU A 23 28.92 -23.57 -52.74
N LEU A 24 29.24 -24.80 -52.36
CA LEU A 24 28.55 -25.51 -51.27
C LEU A 24 28.73 -24.79 -49.93
N PHE A 25 29.95 -24.31 -49.61
CA PHE A 25 30.18 -23.48 -48.42
C PHE A 25 29.45 -22.14 -48.48
N GLY A 26 29.40 -21.49 -49.64
CA GLY A 26 28.65 -20.26 -49.85
C GLY A 26 27.15 -20.45 -49.64
N LEU A 27 26.58 -21.50 -50.22
CA LEU A 27 25.17 -21.87 -50.02
C LEU A 27 24.88 -22.19 -48.55
N ARG A 28 25.77 -22.92 -47.87
CA ARG A 28 25.64 -23.21 -46.44
C ARG A 28 25.73 -21.93 -45.59
N LEU A 29 26.58 -20.99 -45.96
CA LEU A 29 26.69 -19.71 -45.28
C LEU A 29 25.41 -18.89 -45.45
N ILE A 30 24.84 -18.82 -46.66
CA ILE A 30 23.56 -18.14 -46.92
C ILE A 30 22.43 -18.80 -46.14
N GLU A 31 22.39 -20.14 -46.06
CA GLU A 31 21.40 -20.85 -45.25
C GLU A 31 21.48 -20.45 -43.78
N ILE A 32 22.69 -20.37 -43.21
CA ILE A 32 22.88 -20.01 -41.80
C ILE A 32 22.60 -18.52 -41.56
N GLN A 33 23.12 -17.63 -42.41
CA GLN A 33 23.12 -16.18 -42.21
C GLN A 33 21.86 -15.46 -42.73
N ALA A 34 21.15 -16.02 -43.71
CA ALA A 34 19.94 -15.38 -44.27
C ALA A 34 18.66 -16.12 -43.87
N ILE A 35 18.65 -17.46 -43.94
CA ILE A 35 17.43 -18.25 -43.69
C ILE A 35 17.27 -18.55 -42.20
N ARG A 36 18.33 -19.03 -41.53
CA ARG A 36 18.29 -19.43 -40.11
C ARG A 36 18.75 -18.34 -39.13
N ALA A 37 19.20 -17.19 -39.61
CA ALA A 37 19.75 -16.14 -38.76
C ALA A 37 18.78 -15.69 -37.67
N LYS A 38 17.49 -15.51 -37.98
CA LYS A 38 16.49 -15.13 -36.98
C LYS A 38 16.43 -16.13 -35.82
N GLY A 39 16.44 -17.43 -36.12
CA GLY A 39 16.41 -18.48 -35.09
C GLY A 39 17.71 -18.60 -34.27
N TYR A 40 18.87 -18.29 -34.86
CA TYR A 40 20.13 -18.24 -34.13
C TYR A 40 20.26 -16.98 -33.27
N VAL A 41 19.79 -15.83 -33.74
CA VAL A 41 19.71 -14.60 -32.96
C VAL A 41 18.77 -14.78 -31.78
N GLU A 42 17.59 -15.36 -31.98
CA GLU A 42 16.63 -15.62 -30.90
C GLU A 42 17.17 -16.62 -29.86
N ARG A 43 17.90 -17.66 -30.30
CA ARG A 43 18.58 -18.58 -29.38
C ARG A 43 19.73 -17.90 -28.62
N ALA A 44 20.54 -17.08 -29.30
CA ALA A 44 21.61 -16.33 -28.66
C ALA A 44 21.06 -15.31 -27.65
N ASP A 45 19.98 -14.62 -27.99
CA ASP A 45 19.28 -13.71 -27.08
C ASP A 45 18.73 -14.46 -25.86
N ASN A 46 18.09 -15.62 -26.04
CA ASN A 46 17.56 -16.42 -24.93
C ASN A 46 18.67 -17.00 -24.03
N GLU A 47 19.83 -17.34 -24.58
CA GLU A 47 20.98 -17.87 -23.81
C GLU A 47 21.78 -16.76 -23.11
N LEU A 48 21.84 -15.55 -23.69
CA LEU A 48 22.64 -14.43 -23.17
C LEU A 48 21.84 -13.45 -22.31
N SER A 49 20.53 -13.34 -22.53
CA SER A 49 19.67 -12.36 -21.85
C SER A 49 19.09 -12.94 -20.58
N LYS A 50 19.48 -12.37 -19.43
CA LYS A 50 18.76 -12.59 -18.17
C LYS A 50 17.59 -11.62 -18.10
N SER A 51 16.45 -12.06 -17.55
CA SER A 51 15.32 -11.19 -17.27
C SER A 51 15.25 -10.82 -15.80
N ALA A 52 14.90 -9.58 -15.50
CA ALA A 52 14.52 -9.13 -14.17
C ALA A 52 13.20 -8.34 -14.21
N THR A 53 12.55 -8.29 -13.06
CA THR A 53 11.29 -7.56 -12.88
C THR A 53 11.58 -6.06 -12.80
N LEU A 54 10.95 -5.28 -13.66
CA LEU A 54 10.94 -3.82 -13.51
C LEU A 54 9.75 -3.46 -12.62
N LEU A 55 10.00 -3.14 -11.35
CA LEU A 55 8.93 -2.80 -10.42
C LEU A 55 8.17 -1.55 -10.91
N ALA A 56 6.84 -1.58 -10.76
CA ALA A 56 5.98 -0.43 -11.00
C ALA A 56 5.87 0.45 -9.75
N PRO A 57 5.91 1.79 -9.88
CA PRO A 57 5.60 2.66 -8.77
C PRO A 57 4.11 2.54 -8.43
N ARG A 58 3.83 2.36 -7.14
CA ARG A 58 2.48 2.30 -6.60
C ARG A 58 1.80 3.67 -6.71
N GLY A 59 0.53 3.70 -7.07
CA GLY A 59 -0.26 4.93 -7.24
C GLY A 59 -0.23 5.80 -5.98
N ALA A 60 -0.21 7.11 -6.16
CA ALA A 60 -0.21 8.06 -5.06
C ALA A 60 -1.62 8.24 -4.48
N ILE A 61 -1.69 8.59 -3.20
CA ILE A 61 -2.95 8.94 -2.51
C ILE A 61 -2.88 10.43 -2.20
N TYR A 62 -3.83 11.20 -2.72
CA TYR A 62 -3.90 12.64 -2.54
C TYR A 62 -5.06 13.04 -1.63
N ASP A 63 -4.90 14.15 -0.91
CA ASP A 63 -6.01 14.87 -0.31
C ASP A 63 -6.86 15.58 -1.39
N ILE A 64 -7.94 16.23 -0.98
CA ILE A 64 -8.85 16.94 -1.90
C ILE A 64 -8.14 18.06 -2.70
N ASN A 65 -7.11 18.67 -2.11
CA ASN A 65 -6.33 19.77 -2.68
C ASN A 65 -5.15 19.28 -3.56
N GLY A 66 -4.94 17.98 -3.69
CA GLY A 66 -3.86 17.39 -4.49
C GLY A 66 -2.53 17.23 -3.75
N ILE A 67 -2.54 17.30 -2.42
CA ILE A 67 -1.37 17.09 -1.58
C ILE A 67 -1.16 15.60 -1.35
N GLU A 68 0.08 15.13 -1.54
CA GLU A 68 0.46 13.73 -1.35
C GLU A 68 0.35 13.31 0.12
N LEU A 69 -0.51 12.32 0.37
CA LEU A 69 -0.65 11.65 1.67
C LEU A 69 0.11 10.31 1.71
N ALA A 70 0.25 9.64 0.56
CA ALA A 70 1.12 8.49 0.35
C ALA A 70 1.67 8.49 -1.09
N ARG A 71 2.96 8.17 -1.24
CA ARG A 71 3.64 8.19 -2.54
C ARG A 71 4.75 7.14 -2.62
N SER A 72 5.17 6.81 -3.84
CA SER A 72 6.30 5.93 -4.08
C SER A 72 7.55 6.73 -4.44
N ILE A 73 8.58 6.63 -3.61
CA ILE A 73 9.89 7.24 -3.83
C ILE A 73 10.82 6.20 -4.45
N SER A 74 11.53 6.58 -5.52
CA SER A 74 12.53 5.71 -6.14
C SER A 74 13.65 5.35 -5.17
N ALA A 75 13.95 4.06 -5.09
CA ALA A 75 15.03 3.52 -4.29
C ALA A 75 15.78 2.42 -5.07
N ILE A 76 16.91 1.98 -4.52
CA ILE A 76 17.71 0.90 -5.07
C ILE A 76 17.93 -0.14 -3.98
N ASN A 77 17.68 -1.40 -4.30
CA ASN A 77 18.20 -2.53 -3.56
C ASN A 77 19.59 -2.87 -4.12
N ILE A 78 20.57 -3.07 -3.23
CA ILE A 78 21.92 -3.49 -3.62
C ILE A 78 22.06 -4.96 -3.24
N ALA A 79 22.15 -5.81 -4.26
CA ALA A 79 22.42 -7.23 -4.12
C ALA A 79 23.85 -7.57 -4.55
N VAL A 80 24.35 -8.72 -4.09
CA VAL A 80 25.67 -9.25 -4.43
C VAL A 80 25.58 -10.70 -4.90
N ASP A 81 26.24 -10.99 -6.02
CA ASP A 81 26.58 -12.35 -6.47
C ASP A 81 27.99 -12.69 -5.95
N GLN A 82 28.05 -13.53 -4.91
CA GLN A 82 29.30 -13.90 -4.24
C GLN A 82 30.26 -14.66 -5.18
N THR A 83 29.74 -15.33 -6.21
CA THR A 83 30.55 -16.10 -7.17
C THR A 83 31.39 -15.21 -8.10
N VAL A 84 31.12 -13.90 -8.08
CA VAL A 84 31.78 -12.88 -8.91
C VAL A 84 32.80 -12.07 -8.12
N VAL A 85 32.61 -11.98 -6.80
CA VAL A 85 33.44 -11.16 -5.91
C VAL A 85 34.81 -11.83 -5.79
N ASN A 86 35.81 -11.32 -6.52
CA ASN A 86 37.15 -11.92 -6.51
C ASN A 86 37.98 -11.50 -5.28
N ASP A 87 37.70 -10.33 -4.72
CA ASP A 87 38.40 -9.78 -3.56
C ASP A 87 37.39 -9.22 -2.53
N PRO A 88 36.80 -10.10 -1.69
CA PRO A 88 35.74 -9.71 -0.77
C PRO A 88 36.23 -8.80 0.35
N VAL A 89 37.50 -8.89 0.74
CA VAL A 89 38.10 -8.06 1.80
C VAL A 89 38.21 -6.62 1.32
N ASN A 90 38.79 -6.37 0.14
CA ASN A 90 38.85 -5.02 -0.40
C ASN A 90 37.47 -4.50 -0.81
N ALA A 91 36.57 -5.36 -1.31
CA ALA A 91 35.19 -4.98 -1.58
C ALA A 91 34.47 -4.47 -0.32
N ALA A 92 34.63 -5.15 0.81
CA ALA A 92 34.05 -4.71 2.08
C ALA A 92 34.63 -3.36 2.54
N MET A 93 35.95 -3.17 2.44
CA MET A 93 36.60 -1.91 2.82
C MET A 93 36.16 -0.71 1.97
N VAL A 94 35.87 -0.94 0.68
CA VAL A 94 35.43 0.13 -0.23
C VAL A 94 33.96 0.46 -0.06
N VAL A 95 33.09 -0.56 0.09
CA VAL A 95 31.64 -0.39 0.02
C VAL A 95 31.01 -0.12 1.39
N ALA A 96 31.49 -0.75 2.45
CA ALA A 96 30.87 -0.66 3.77
C ALA A 96 30.78 0.79 4.31
N PRO A 97 31.80 1.67 4.16
CA PRO A 97 31.70 3.05 4.63
C PRO A 97 30.58 3.85 3.96
N ILE A 98 30.31 3.59 2.67
CA ILE A 98 29.26 4.27 1.90
C ILE A 98 27.88 3.80 2.35
N LEU A 99 27.75 2.52 2.71
CA LEU A 99 26.52 1.94 3.26
C LEU A 99 26.33 2.20 4.75
N GLY A 100 27.28 2.87 5.42
CA GLY A 100 27.26 3.09 6.87
C GLY A 100 27.42 1.80 7.68
N MET A 101 28.04 0.77 7.12
CA MET A 101 28.25 -0.55 7.73
C MET A 101 29.71 -0.72 8.18
N ASN A 102 29.95 -1.63 9.12
CA ASN A 102 31.30 -2.07 9.44
C ASN A 102 31.81 -3.04 8.34
N PRO A 103 33.02 -2.88 7.79
CA PRO A 103 33.59 -3.83 6.83
C PRO A 103 33.56 -5.28 7.32
N ALA A 104 33.77 -5.52 8.62
CA ALA A 104 33.73 -6.87 9.20
C ALA A 104 32.32 -7.48 9.19
N GLU A 105 31.27 -6.66 9.25
CA GLU A 105 29.87 -7.10 9.19
C GLU A 105 29.42 -7.36 7.74
N LEU A 106 29.97 -6.62 6.77
CA LEU A 106 29.65 -6.79 5.36
C LEU A 106 30.37 -8.00 4.72
N LEU A 107 31.58 -8.31 5.19
CA LEU A 107 32.44 -9.35 4.60
C LEU A 107 31.77 -10.73 4.41
N PRO A 108 30.99 -11.28 5.37
CA PRO A 108 30.27 -12.54 5.18
C PRO A 108 29.24 -12.49 4.05
N SER A 109 28.64 -11.33 3.79
CA SER A 109 27.68 -11.15 2.70
C SER A 109 28.36 -11.11 1.33
N LEU A 110 29.66 -10.81 1.27
CA LEU A 110 30.45 -10.77 0.05
C LEU A 110 31.20 -12.08 -0.25
N SER A 111 31.31 -12.98 0.74
CA SER A 111 32.10 -14.22 0.65
C SER A 111 31.18 -15.43 0.61
N GLY A 112 31.38 -16.32 -0.38
CA GLY A 112 30.65 -17.59 -0.48
C GLY A 112 30.25 -17.93 -1.91
N GLU A 113 29.22 -18.76 -2.05
CA GLU A 113 28.77 -19.31 -3.33
C GLU A 113 27.35 -18.87 -3.72
N LYS A 114 26.72 -17.99 -2.92
CA LYS A 114 25.36 -17.51 -3.20
C LYS A 114 25.38 -16.53 -4.36
N ARG A 115 24.52 -16.76 -5.35
CA ARG A 115 24.34 -15.86 -6.49
C ARG A 115 23.48 -14.63 -6.21
N TYR A 116 22.84 -14.59 -5.05
CA TYR A 116 22.03 -13.46 -4.60
C TYR A 116 22.12 -13.32 -3.09
N VAL A 117 22.64 -12.18 -2.64
CA VAL A 117 22.65 -11.73 -1.25
C VAL A 117 22.27 -10.26 -1.25
N LEU A 118 21.10 -9.93 -0.69
CA LEU A 118 20.69 -8.54 -0.50
C LEU A 118 21.54 -7.94 0.63
N ILE A 119 22.36 -6.93 0.33
CA ILE A 119 23.24 -6.29 1.32
C ILE A 119 22.68 -4.97 1.82
N ALA A 120 21.92 -4.26 0.99
CA ALA A 120 21.24 -3.03 1.39
C ALA A 120 19.87 -2.96 0.68
N LYS A 121 18.81 -2.74 1.46
CA LYS A 121 17.45 -2.58 0.94
C LYS A 121 17.10 -1.10 0.91
N ASP A 122 16.41 -0.67 -0.15
CA ASP A 122 15.77 0.63 -0.25
C ASP A 122 16.71 1.83 0.02
N VAL A 123 17.93 1.78 -0.53
CA VAL A 123 18.85 2.91 -0.44
C VAL A 123 18.51 3.99 -1.47
N GLN A 124 18.92 5.23 -1.20
CA GLN A 124 18.75 6.29 -2.18
C GLN A 124 19.57 6.00 -3.45
N PRO A 125 19.08 6.38 -4.65
CA PRO A 125 19.83 6.20 -5.89
C PRO A 125 21.22 6.85 -5.91
N SER A 126 21.44 7.89 -5.11
CA SER A 126 22.76 8.52 -4.89
C SER A 126 23.75 7.57 -4.21
N VAL A 127 23.32 6.82 -3.20
CA VAL A 127 24.16 5.85 -2.48
C VAL A 127 24.66 4.77 -3.44
N TRP A 128 23.79 4.25 -4.31
CA TRP A 128 24.23 3.31 -5.35
C TRP A 128 25.26 3.94 -6.31
N ARG A 129 25.06 5.20 -6.70
CA ARG A 129 26.01 5.92 -7.57
C ARG A 129 27.38 6.01 -6.93
N GLU A 130 27.45 6.37 -5.65
CA GLU A 130 28.69 6.44 -4.88
C GLU A 130 29.37 5.06 -4.77
N VAL A 131 28.60 4.00 -4.49
CA VAL A 131 29.13 2.61 -4.47
C VAL A 131 29.73 2.24 -5.83
N ASN A 132 28.99 2.50 -6.91
CA ASN A 132 29.44 2.16 -8.26
C ASN A 132 30.69 2.95 -8.68
N GLU A 133 30.75 4.24 -8.37
CA GLU A 133 31.91 5.10 -8.63
C GLU A 133 33.15 4.67 -7.81
N ALA A 134 32.95 4.30 -6.54
CA ALA A 134 34.03 3.81 -5.67
C ALA A 134 34.61 2.48 -6.18
N ILE A 135 33.75 1.55 -6.60
CA ILE A 135 34.15 0.27 -7.22
C ILE A 135 34.91 0.52 -8.53
N ALA A 136 34.39 1.40 -9.41
CA ALA A 136 35.03 1.73 -10.68
C ALA A 136 36.41 2.37 -10.48
N SER A 137 36.52 3.30 -9.52
CA SER A 137 37.78 3.96 -9.16
C SER A 137 38.81 2.99 -8.60
N TYR A 138 38.40 2.09 -7.70
CA TYR A 138 39.26 1.03 -7.19
C TYR A 138 39.76 0.11 -8.33
N ASN A 139 38.85 -0.35 -9.19
CA ASN A 139 39.17 -1.24 -10.30
C ASN A 139 40.15 -0.60 -11.28
N THR A 140 39.99 0.69 -11.58
CA THR A 140 40.90 1.45 -12.45
C THR A 140 42.31 1.52 -11.87
N ARG A 141 42.45 1.65 -10.55
CA ARG A 141 43.75 1.72 -9.87
C ARG A 141 44.47 0.37 -9.81
N VAL A 142 43.73 -0.71 -9.60
CA VAL A 142 44.28 -2.03 -9.26
C VAL A 142 44.40 -2.95 -10.47
N VAL A 143 43.51 -2.84 -11.46
CA VAL A 143 43.52 -3.67 -12.67
C VAL A 143 44.33 -2.99 -13.77
N LYS A 144 45.65 -3.15 -13.74
CA LYS A 144 46.55 -2.59 -14.77
C LYS A 144 46.81 -3.56 -15.92
N THR A 145 46.75 -4.86 -15.65
CA THR A 145 47.03 -5.93 -16.61
C THR A 145 46.00 -7.05 -16.51
N LYS A 146 45.95 -7.96 -17.50
CA LYS A 146 45.04 -9.12 -17.46
C LYS A 146 45.26 -10.03 -16.26
N SER A 147 46.48 -10.10 -15.70
CA SER A 147 46.79 -10.86 -14.50
C SER A 147 46.21 -10.27 -13.20
N ASP A 148 45.83 -8.99 -13.20
CA ASP A 148 45.24 -8.33 -12.02
C ASP A 148 43.72 -8.49 -11.93
N LEU A 149 43.10 -9.25 -12.85
CA LEU A 149 41.65 -9.46 -12.87
C LEU A 149 41.11 -10.16 -11.61
N ASN A 150 41.95 -10.89 -10.88
CA ASN A 150 41.60 -11.47 -9.58
C ASN A 150 41.44 -10.44 -8.46
N LYS A 151 41.96 -9.22 -8.62
CA LYS A 151 41.81 -8.13 -7.67
C LYS A 151 40.59 -7.26 -7.98
N ARG A 152 39.89 -7.51 -9.09
CA ARG A 152 38.73 -6.71 -9.51
C ARG A 152 37.56 -6.93 -8.56
N ILE A 153 37.00 -5.84 -8.05
CA ILE A 153 35.72 -5.83 -7.35
C ILE A 153 34.59 -5.88 -8.38
N GLY A 154 33.66 -6.81 -8.19
CA GLY A 154 32.46 -6.97 -8.99
C GLY A 154 31.43 -7.77 -8.20
N GLY A 155 30.30 -8.06 -8.82
CA GLY A 155 29.22 -8.86 -8.22
C GLY A 155 28.11 -8.01 -7.62
N PHE A 156 28.26 -6.69 -7.55
CA PHE A 156 27.24 -5.78 -7.05
C PHE A 156 26.21 -5.49 -8.14
N VAL A 157 24.94 -5.70 -7.82
CA VAL A 157 23.80 -5.59 -8.74
C VAL A 157 22.81 -4.60 -8.15
N PRO A 158 22.50 -3.49 -8.85
CA PRO A 158 21.41 -2.61 -8.46
C PRO A 158 20.08 -3.17 -8.95
N GLU A 159 19.11 -3.25 -8.06
CA GLU A 159 17.72 -3.54 -8.39
C GLU A 159 16.87 -2.33 -8.10
N ARG A 160 16.12 -1.85 -9.10
CA ARG A 160 15.21 -0.72 -8.92
C ARG A 160 14.10 -1.12 -7.94
N SER A 161 13.94 -0.35 -6.87
CA SER A 161 12.87 -0.51 -5.89
C SER A 161 12.13 0.80 -5.65
N TYR A 162 11.09 0.74 -4.83
CA TYR A 162 10.36 1.92 -4.37
C TYR A 162 10.08 1.82 -2.89
N ILE A 163 10.30 2.92 -2.18
CA ILE A 163 9.85 3.09 -0.80
C ILE A 163 8.45 3.67 -0.83
N ARG A 164 7.55 3.12 -0.02
CA ARG A 164 6.26 3.74 0.24
C ARG A 164 6.43 4.80 1.33
N ASP A 165 6.39 6.07 0.93
CA ASP A 165 6.56 7.23 1.80
C ASP A 165 5.20 7.84 2.13
N TYR A 166 5.04 8.27 3.39
CA TYR A 166 3.82 8.89 3.89
C TYR A 166 4.15 10.28 4.46
N PRO A 167 4.14 11.35 3.64
CA PRO A 167 4.62 12.67 4.05
C PRO A 167 3.89 13.27 5.26
N SER A 168 2.63 12.88 5.46
CA SER A 168 1.80 13.35 6.59
C SER A 168 1.99 12.55 7.87
N GLY A 169 2.87 11.53 7.87
CA GLY A 169 3.18 10.69 9.03
C GLY A 169 1.93 10.16 9.72
N LYS A 170 1.77 10.50 11.01
CA LYS A 170 0.67 10.03 11.87
C LYS A 170 -0.72 10.52 11.50
N LEU A 171 -0.82 11.61 10.73
CA LEU A 171 -2.04 12.39 10.56
C LEU A 171 -3.20 11.59 9.93
N THR A 172 -2.87 10.71 8.98
CA THR A 172 -3.82 9.92 8.19
C THR A 172 -3.54 8.42 8.28
N ALA A 173 -2.76 8.00 9.28
CA ALA A 173 -2.19 6.65 9.32
C ALA A 173 -3.26 5.54 9.44
N SER A 174 -4.27 5.70 10.29
CA SER A 174 -5.34 4.71 10.45
C SER A 174 -6.27 4.63 9.23
N LEU A 175 -6.46 5.74 8.51
CA LEU A 175 -7.26 5.80 7.30
C LEU A 175 -6.50 5.19 6.11
N ILE A 176 -5.29 5.66 5.85
CA ILE A 176 -4.48 5.22 4.71
C ILE A 176 -3.96 3.80 4.94
N GLY A 177 -3.52 3.49 6.15
CA GLY A 177 -2.88 2.23 6.47
C GLY A 177 -1.43 2.18 6.00
N VAL A 178 -0.96 0.96 5.71
CA VAL A 178 0.44 0.68 5.36
C VAL A 178 0.53 -0.40 4.29
N VAL A 179 1.71 -0.52 3.68
CA VAL A 179 2.10 -1.68 2.86
C VAL A 179 3.10 -2.54 3.63
N ASN A 180 3.12 -3.84 3.34
CA ASN A 180 4.13 -4.74 3.86
C ASN A 180 5.41 -4.72 3.02
N ASP A 181 6.43 -5.50 3.43
CA ASP A 181 7.71 -5.62 2.74
C ASP A 181 7.63 -6.12 1.29
N GLN A 182 6.49 -6.71 0.89
CA GLN A 182 6.22 -7.19 -0.47
C GLN A 182 5.46 -6.14 -1.30
N GLY A 183 5.26 -4.93 -0.78
CA GLY A 183 4.51 -3.86 -1.44
C GLY A 183 2.99 -4.07 -1.48
N THR A 184 2.47 -5.04 -0.71
CA THR A 184 1.03 -5.32 -0.62
C THR A 184 0.40 -4.54 0.53
N GLY A 185 -0.71 -3.86 0.25
CA GLY A 185 -1.48 -3.13 1.26
C GLY A 185 -1.95 -4.03 2.40
N SER A 186 -1.65 -3.62 3.64
CA SER A 186 -1.87 -4.41 4.85
C SER A 186 -2.78 -3.72 5.89
N GLY A 187 -3.23 -2.49 5.62
CA GLY A 187 -4.24 -1.79 6.40
C GLY A 187 -4.92 -0.69 5.60
N GLY A 188 -6.04 -0.16 6.10
CA GLY A 188 -6.71 1.03 5.58
C GLY A 188 -7.00 1.00 4.06
N LEU A 189 -6.88 2.17 3.43
CA LEU A 189 -7.02 2.37 1.99
C LEU A 189 -5.96 1.62 1.19
N GLU A 190 -4.74 1.48 1.70
CA GLU A 190 -3.68 0.71 1.05
C GLU A 190 -4.11 -0.74 0.80
N SER A 191 -4.78 -1.37 1.77
CA SER A 191 -5.30 -2.74 1.66
C SER A 191 -6.52 -2.81 0.75
N SER A 192 -7.54 -1.99 1.01
CA SER A 192 -8.81 -2.04 0.26
C SER A 192 -8.68 -1.67 -1.21
N LEU A 193 -7.77 -0.74 -1.54
CA LEU A 193 -7.51 -0.27 -2.89
C LEU A 193 -6.22 -0.86 -3.48
N ASN A 194 -5.72 -1.96 -2.90
CA ASN A 194 -4.47 -2.56 -3.33
C ASN A 194 -4.44 -2.89 -4.84
N SER A 195 -5.55 -3.40 -5.39
CA SER A 195 -5.64 -3.79 -6.79
C SER A 195 -5.48 -2.63 -7.77
N ILE A 196 -5.94 -1.42 -7.40
CA ILE A 196 -5.80 -0.23 -8.24
C ILE A 196 -4.47 0.48 -7.99
N LEU A 197 -3.96 0.46 -6.75
CA LEU A 197 -2.75 1.16 -6.35
C LEU A 197 -1.47 0.43 -6.79
N THR A 198 -1.44 -0.91 -6.87
CA THR A 198 -0.19 -1.67 -7.08
C THR A 198 0.47 -1.41 -8.45
N GLY A 199 -0.33 -1.15 -9.49
CA GLY A 199 0.19 -1.08 -10.86
C GLY A 199 0.53 -2.45 -11.44
N THR A 200 1.28 -2.45 -12.53
CA THR A 200 1.70 -3.68 -13.23
C THR A 200 3.19 -3.63 -13.51
N ASN A 201 3.94 -4.55 -12.89
CA ASN A 201 5.38 -4.64 -13.10
C ASN A 201 5.71 -4.93 -14.57
N GLY A 202 6.77 -4.29 -15.03
CA GLY A 202 7.37 -4.53 -16.33
C GLY A 202 8.41 -5.64 -16.26
N ARG A 203 9.14 -5.78 -17.35
CA ARG A 203 10.26 -6.72 -17.49
C ARG A 203 11.36 -6.04 -18.28
N TYR A 204 12.58 -6.11 -17.77
CA TYR A 204 13.76 -5.76 -18.54
C TYR A 204 14.67 -6.97 -18.67
N VAL A 205 15.42 -7.01 -19.76
CA VAL A 205 16.46 -8.00 -19.98
C VAL A 205 17.82 -7.32 -19.94
N TYR A 206 18.85 -8.08 -19.60
CA TYR A 206 20.22 -7.60 -19.58
C TYR A 206 21.18 -8.74 -19.89
N ALA A 207 22.32 -8.40 -20.50
CA ALA A 207 23.44 -9.33 -20.63
C ALA A 207 24.34 -9.18 -19.40
N ASN A 208 24.91 -10.29 -18.93
CA ASN A 208 25.87 -10.25 -17.83
C ASN A 208 27.21 -10.91 -18.21
N GLY A 209 28.31 -10.34 -17.70
CA GLY A 209 29.66 -10.85 -17.89
C GLY A 209 30.29 -11.10 -16.53
N ARG A 210 30.56 -12.37 -16.19
CA ARG A 210 30.96 -12.77 -14.82
C ARG A 210 30.03 -12.13 -13.79
N GLY A 211 28.71 -12.29 -13.95
CA GLY A 211 27.68 -11.81 -13.03
C GLY A 211 27.48 -10.30 -12.85
N ASN A 212 28.26 -9.44 -13.51
CA ASN A 212 27.97 -8.01 -13.60
C ASN A 212 27.10 -7.73 -14.82
N ILE A 213 26.08 -6.89 -14.68
CA ILE A 213 25.32 -6.35 -15.82
C ILE A 213 26.30 -5.60 -16.72
N ILE A 214 26.32 -5.93 -18.01
CA ILE A 214 27.13 -5.21 -18.99
C ILE A 214 26.48 -3.84 -19.20
N PRO A 215 27.17 -2.72 -18.90
CA PRO A 215 26.59 -1.40 -19.06
C PRO A 215 26.08 -1.19 -20.50
N GLY A 216 24.83 -0.73 -20.62
CA GLY A 216 24.17 -0.53 -21.92
C GLY A 216 23.55 -1.77 -22.55
N SER A 217 23.63 -2.95 -21.90
CA SER A 217 22.93 -4.17 -22.34
C SER A 217 21.49 -4.28 -21.85
N GLU A 218 21.05 -3.34 -21.01
CA GLU A 218 19.72 -3.34 -20.43
C GLU A 218 18.68 -2.90 -21.47
N GLU A 219 17.70 -3.75 -21.71
CA GLU A 219 16.61 -3.49 -22.64
C GLU A 219 15.27 -3.73 -21.95
N ILE A 220 14.41 -2.72 -21.89
CA ILE A 220 13.05 -2.87 -21.36
C ILE A 220 12.22 -3.61 -22.41
N ARG A 221 11.83 -4.86 -22.10
CA ARG A 221 10.96 -5.67 -22.97
C ARG A 221 9.48 -5.35 -22.73
N VAL A 222 9.13 -5.06 -21.48
CA VAL A 222 7.78 -4.70 -21.06
C VAL A 222 7.88 -3.51 -20.11
N GLU A 223 7.26 -2.39 -20.48
CA GLU A 223 7.20 -1.21 -19.63
C GLU A 223 6.41 -1.47 -18.35
N ALA A 224 6.90 -0.98 -17.23
CA ALA A 224 6.16 -0.99 -15.98
C ALA A 224 5.07 0.08 -16.01
N LYS A 225 3.84 -0.29 -15.62
CA LYS A 225 2.71 0.62 -15.55
C LYS A 225 2.47 1.01 -14.10
N SER A 226 2.58 2.30 -13.80
CA SER A 226 2.29 2.81 -12.47
C SER A 226 0.85 2.46 -12.05
N GLY A 227 0.66 2.28 -10.75
CA GLY A 227 -0.67 2.16 -10.18
C GLY A 227 -1.53 3.40 -10.39
N THR A 228 -2.83 3.20 -10.33
CA THR A 228 -3.79 4.30 -10.41
C THR A 228 -3.74 5.11 -9.13
N SER A 229 -3.37 6.38 -9.23
CA SER A 229 -3.45 7.31 -8.11
C SER A 229 -4.90 7.66 -7.79
N ILE A 230 -5.19 7.91 -6.51
CA ILE A 230 -6.53 8.27 -6.04
C ILE A 230 -6.51 9.63 -5.36
N ARG A 231 -7.64 10.33 -5.45
CA ARG A 231 -7.90 11.56 -4.70
C ARG A 231 -8.99 11.28 -3.67
N LEU A 232 -8.72 11.61 -2.42
CA LEU A 232 -9.68 11.48 -1.34
C LEU A 232 -10.51 12.76 -1.20
N THR A 233 -11.62 12.65 -0.48
CA THR A 233 -12.42 13.80 -0.01
C THR A 233 -11.82 14.45 1.24
N ILE A 234 -10.81 13.82 1.85
CA ILE A 234 -10.13 14.32 3.03
C ILE A 234 -9.48 15.66 2.71
N ASP A 235 -9.74 16.64 3.56
CA ASP A 235 -8.98 17.88 3.62
C ASP A 235 -7.92 17.73 4.71
N ARG A 236 -6.64 17.87 4.33
CA ARG A 236 -5.52 17.65 5.24
C ARG A 236 -5.52 18.61 6.44
N ASP A 237 -5.99 19.84 6.25
CA ASP A 237 -5.97 20.84 7.32
C ASP A 237 -7.12 20.56 8.31
N VAL A 238 -8.30 20.19 7.81
CA VAL A 238 -9.42 19.71 8.65
C VAL A 238 -9.03 18.44 9.41
N GLN A 239 -8.36 17.50 8.72
CA GLN A 239 -7.82 16.28 9.33
C GLN A 239 -6.85 16.62 10.47
N TRP A 240 -5.98 17.62 10.30
CA TRP A 240 -5.04 18.03 11.35
C TRP A 240 -5.74 18.56 12.59
N VAL A 241 -6.75 19.41 12.41
CA VAL A 241 -7.56 19.92 13.52
C VAL A 241 -8.26 18.77 14.24
N ALA A 242 -8.89 17.85 13.52
CA ALA A 242 -9.58 16.69 14.08
C ALA A 242 -8.62 15.76 14.84
N GLN A 243 -7.46 15.44 14.25
CA GLN A 243 -6.45 14.56 14.85
C GLN A 243 -5.84 15.16 16.10
N ASN A 244 -5.54 16.46 16.09
CA ASN A 244 -5.03 17.16 17.25
C ASN A 244 -6.07 17.17 18.39
N ALA A 245 -7.33 17.51 18.08
CA ALA A 245 -8.41 17.54 19.07
C ALA A 245 -8.64 16.17 19.72
N ILE A 246 -8.75 15.10 18.92
CA ILE A 246 -9.01 13.76 19.48
C ILE A 246 -7.82 13.22 20.27
N SER A 247 -6.59 13.51 19.84
CA SER A 247 -5.39 13.09 20.56
C SER A 247 -5.28 13.78 21.92
N GLN A 248 -5.57 15.08 21.99
CA GLN A 248 -5.61 15.83 23.25
C GLN A 248 -6.74 15.34 24.17
N ALA A 249 -7.94 15.12 23.62
CA ALA A 249 -9.08 14.62 24.39
C ALA A 249 -8.76 13.25 25.02
N VAL A 250 -8.29 12.28 24.23
CA VAL A 250 -7.93 10.94 24.70
C VAL A 250 -6.82 10.98 25.76
N ALA A 251 -5.78 11.80 25.56
CA ALA A 251 -4.69 11.94 26.52
C ALA A 251 -5.18 12.58 27.84
N SER A 252 -5.92 13.68 27.76
CA SER A 252 -6.40 14.43 28.92
C SER A 252 -7.40 13.63 29.76
N SER A 253 -8.27 12.85 29.11
CA SER A 253 -9.25 11.99 29.78
C SER A 253 -8.70 10.63 30.20
N LYS A 254 -7.45 10.30 29.84
CA LYS A 254 -6.87 8.95 29.97
C LYS A 254 -7.77 7.87 29.34
N ALA A 255 -8.46 8.21 28.25
CA ALA A 255 -9.29 7.25 27.55
C ALA A 255 -8.43 6.21 26.83
N LYS A 256 -9.01 5.04 26.58
CA LYS A 256 -8.35 3.97 25.82
C LYS A 256 -8.20 4.35 24.34
N SER A 257 -9.26 4.92 23.76
CA SER A 257 -9.31 5.33 22.36
C SER A 257 -10.35 6.44 22.16
N GLY A 258 -10.33 7.06 20.98
CA GLY A 258 -11.33 8.04 20.54
C GLY A 258 -11.27 8.24 19.03
N THR A 259 -12.40 8.66 18.46
CA THR A 259 -12.57 8.86 17.01
C THR A 259 -13.33 10.15 16.73
N VAL A 260 -12.97 10.84 15.66
CA VAL A 260 -13.68 12.00 15.11
C VAL A 260 -13.89 11.79 13.61
N ILE A 261 -15.12 12.00 13.15
CA ILE A 261 -15.46 12.06 11.72
C ILE A 261 -16.03 13.46 11.45
N VAL A 262 -15.53 14.11 10.40
CA VAL A 262 -16.07 15.37 9.88
C VAL A 262 -16.59 15.10 8.47
N MET A 263 -17.84 15.47 8.21
CA MET A 263 -18.54 15.19 6.96
C MET A 263 -19.24 16.46 6.46
N ASP A 264 -19.26 16.66 5.14
CA ASP A 264 -20.22 17.57 4.51
C ASP A 264 -21.58 16.88 4.41
N PRO A 265 -22.62 17.31 5.15
CA PRO A 265 -23.92 16.66 5.15
C PRO A 265 -24.70 16.78 3.84
N LYS A 266 -24.31 17.70 2.94
CA LYS A 266 -24.97 17.88 1.63
C LYS A 266 -24.46 16.88 0.60
N THR A 267 -23.16 16.57 0.62
CA THR A 267 -22.53 15.68 -0.35
C THR A 267 -22.26 14.28 0.20
N GLY A 268 -22.21 14.14 1.53
CA GLY A 268 -21.80 12.91 2.21
C GLY A 268 -20.28 12.70 2.20
N GLU A 269 -19.52 13.66 1.70
CA GLU A 269 -18.06 13.57 1.64
C GLU A 269 -17.45 13.64 3.04
N ILE A 270 -16.49 12.75 3.31
CA ILE A 270 -15.73 12.75 4.56
C ILE A 270 -14.56 13.70 4.40
N LEU A 271 -14.53 14.77 5.20
CA LEU A 271 -13.49 15.78 5.19
C LEU A 271 -12.34 15.42 6.15
N ALA A 272 -12.66 14.72 7.24
CA ALA A 272 -11.67 14.17 8.16
C ALA A 272 -12.16 12.89 8.83
N GLN A 273 -11.25 11.96 9.08
CA GLN A 273 -11.46 10.73 9.82
C GLN A 273 -10.22 10.46 10.67
N ALA A 274 -10.31 10.82 11.94
CA ALA A 274 -9.19 10.80 12.88
C ALA A 274 -9.47 9.85 14.03
N SER A 275 -8.43 9.13 14.47
CA SER A 275 -8.51 8.24 15.63
C SER A 275 -7.26 8.39 16.50
N ALA A 276 -7.43 8.18 17.80
CA ALA A 276 -6.35 8.10 18.77
C ALA A 276 -6.54 6.84 19.64
N PRO A 277 -5.47 6.10 19.99
CA PRO A 277 -4.08 6.32 19.56
C PRO A 277 -3.87 6.03 18.06
N THR A 278 -2.78 6.57 17.51
CA THR A 278 -2.36 6.36 16.10
C THR A 278 -0.89 5.93 16.05
N PHE A 279 -0.37 5.65 14.87
CA PHE A 279 1.01 5.22 14.60
C PHE A 279 1.63 6.05 13.48
N ASP A 280 2.95 5.94 13.29
CA ASP A 280 3.64 6.57 12.15
C ASP A 280 3.96 5.49 11.11
N PRO A 281 3.37 5.54 9.90
CA PRO A 281 3.57 4.52 8.87
C PRO A 281 5.01 4.50 8.33
N ASN A 282 5.80 5.56 8.54
CA ASN A 282 7.22 5.59 8.17
C ASN A 282 8.15 4.98 9.25
N VAL A 283 7.62 4.67 10.43
CA VAL A 283 8.38 4.10 11.55
C VAL A 283 7.85 2.70 11.86
N PRO A 284 8.47 1.62 11.32
CA PRO A 284 7.97 0.25 11.46
C PRO A 284 7.72 -0.19 12.90
N SER A 285 8.57 0.23 13.83
CA SER A 285 8.43 -0.09 15.27
C SER A 285 7.22 0.57 15.94
N SER A 286 6.60 1.57 15.31
CA SER A 286 5.39 2.23 15.82
C SER A 286 4.10 1.52 15.40
N ILE A 287 4.18 0.65 14.38
CA ILE A 287 3.07 -0.07 13.78
C ILE A 287 2.77 -1.30 14.63
N THR A 288 1.60 -1.33 15.24
CA THR A 288 1.10 -2.49 16.01
C THR A 288 -0.28 -2.88 15.50
N VAL A 289 -0.65 -4.15 15.65
CA VAL A 289 -1.91 -4.69 15.11
C VAL A 289 -3.13 -3.93 15.63
N ASP A 290 -3.12 -3.55 16.91
CA ASP A 290 -4.17 -2.74 17.54
C ASP A 290 -4.32 -1.34 16.94
N LYS A 291 -3.21 -0.72 16.50
CA LYS A 291 -3.21 0.62 15.91
C LYS A 291 -3.48 0.63 14.40
N LEU A 292 -3.31 -0.51 13.73
CA LEU A 292 -3.69 -0.69 12.32
C LEU A 292 -5.21 -0.75 12.14
N ASN A 293 -5.93 -1.13 13.19
CA ASN A 293 -7.38 -1.12 13.18
C ASN A 293 -7.91 0.30 13.07
N ASN A 294 -9.02 0.44 12.33
CA ASN A 294 -9.68 1.71 12.18
C ASN A 294 -11.00 1.70 12.97
N PRO A 295 -10.99 2.18 14.24
CA PRO A 295 -12.15 2.03 15.13
C PRO A 295 -13.39 2.75 14.60
N SER A 296 -13.23 3.77 13.75
CA SER A 296 -14.35 4.51 13.15
C SER A 296 -15.30 3.66 12.30
N VAL A 297 -14.82 2.54 11.77
CA VAL A 297 -15.62 1.62 10.94
C VAL A 297 -15.68 0.20 11.51
N GLN A 298 -14.77 -0.17 12.42
CA GLN A 298 -14.67 -1.52 12.97
C GLN A 298 -15.36 -1.67 14.33
N GLU A 299 -15.33 -0.63 15.18
CA GLU A 299 -15.88 -0.72 16.54
C GLU A 299 -17.36 -0.35 16.56
N VAL A 300 -18.16 -1.19 17.22
CA VAL A 300 -19.59 -0.96 17.45
C VAL A 300 -19.79 -0.50 18.88
N TYR A 301 -20.54 0.59 19.06
CA TYR A 301 -20.92 1.11 20.37
C TYR A 301 -22.37 1.56 20.37
N GLU A 302 -22.99 1.63 21.54
CA GLU A 302 -24.35 2.12 21.70
C GLU A 302 -24.37 3.66 21.50
N PRO A 303 -25.22 4.20 20.62
CA PRO A 303 -25.24 5.63 20.29
C PRO A 303 -25.68 6.52 21.47
N GLY A 304 -26.33 5.93 22.48
CA GLY A 304 -26.84 6.64 23.64
C GLY A 304 -27.78 7.78 23.24
N SER A 305 -27.62 8.95 23.88
CA SER A 305 -28.53 10.09 23.65
C SER A 305 -28.51 10.64 22.22
N THR A 306 -27.49 10.36 21.42
CA THR A 306 -27.47 10.79 20.00
C THR A 306 -28.56 10.09 19.18
N GLY A 307 -28.94 8.86 19.56
CA GLY A 307 -30.02 8.10 18.92
C GLY A 307 -31.41 8.73 19.11
N LYS A 308 -31.62 9.55 20.14
CA LYS A 308 -32.91 10.23 20.40
C LYS A 308 -33.36 11.10 19.23
N VAL A 309 -32.40 11.66 18.48
CA VAL A 309 -32.68 12.47 17.28
C VAL A 309 -33.47 11.64 16.25
N ILE A 310 -33.09 10.38 16.05
CA ILE A 310 -33.79 9.46 15.13
C ILE A 310 -35.21 9.20 15.62
N THR A 311 -35.39 8.90 16.91
CA THR A 311 -36.70 8.63 17.51
C THR A 311 -37.64 9.84 17.42
N VAL A 312 -37.14 11.04 17.69
CA VAL A 312 -37.92 12.29 17.56
C VAL A 312 -38.28 12.55 16.09
N ALA A 313 -37.32 12.45 15.18
CA ALA A 313 -37.54 12.65 13.75
C ALA A 313 -38.60 11.67 13.21
N ALA A 314 -38.50 10.38 13.58
CA ALA A 314 -39.45 9.35 13.19
C ALA A 314 -40.88 9.64 13.70
N ALA A 315 -41.02 10.07 14.95
CA ALA A 315 -42.32 10.41 15.50
C ALA A 315 -42.93 11.68 14.88
N MET A 316 -42.10 12.64 14.48
CA MET A 316 -42.55 13.81 13.72
C MET A 316 -43.01 13.41 12.30
N GLU A 317 -42.25 12.56 11.61
CA GLU A 317 -42.57 12.07 10.27
C GLU A 317 -43.89 11.28 10.24
N GLU A 318 -44.13 10.46 11.25
CA GLU A 318 -45.41 9.73 11.42
C GLU A 318 -46.55 10.63 11.96
N GLY A 319 -46.32 11.94 12.12
CA GLY A 319 -47.33 12.92 12.55
C GLY A 319 -47.79 12.78 14.01
N LEU A 320 -47.05 12.03 14.84
CA LEU A 320 -47.43 11.72 16.21
C LEU A 320 -47.13 12.87 17.19
N ILE A 321 -46.19 13.74 16.81
CA ILE A 321 -45.73 14.89 17.58
C ILE A 321 -45.39 16.05 16.65
N THR A 322 -45.39 17.25 17.19
CA THR A 322 -44.86 18.48 16.59
C THR A 322 -43.74 19.03 17.48
N PRO A 323 -42.92 19.99 17.03
CA PRO A 323 -41.93 20.65 17.89
C PRO A 323 -42.51 21.23 19.19
N GLU A 324 -43.78 21.62 19.16
CA GLU A 324 -44.49 22.28 20.26
C GLU A 324 -45.32 21.32 21.12
N THR A 325 -45.42 20.03 20.77
CA THR A 325 -46.19 19.05 21.55
C THR A 325 -45.64 18.97 22.97
N VAL A 326 -46.50 19.23 23.96
CA VAL A 326 -46.10 19.27 25.38
C VAL A 326 -46.25 17.90 26.03
N PHE A 327 -45.19 17.46 26.69
CA PHE A 327 -45.14 16.24 27.49
C PHE A 327 -44.99 16.56 28.97
N SER A 328 -45.65 15.77 29.81
CA SER A 328 -45.38 15.72 31.24
C SER A 328 -44.23 14.73 31.48
N ILE A 329 -43.08 15.20 31.96
CA ILE A 329 -41.81 14.45 32.04
C ILE A 329 -41.44 14.23 33.50
N PRO A 330 -41.69 13.02 34.06
CA PRO A 330 -41.22 12.68 35.41
C PRO A 330 -39.72 12.37 35.38
N TYR A 331 -39.00 12.59 36.48
CA TYR A 331 -37.58 12.22 36.60
C TYR A 331 -37.33 10.73 36.34
N SER A 332 -38.25 9.86 36.74
CA SER A 332 -38.15 8.43 36.55
C SER A 332 -39.45 7.82 36.06
N MET A 333 -39.34 6.73 35.30
CA MET A 333 -40.48 5.94 34.87
C MET A 333 -40.15 4.45 34.82
N LYS A 334 -41.14 3.62 35.16
CA LYS A 334 -41.03 2.17 35.03
C LYS A 334 -41.59 1.74 33.68
N VAL A 335 -40.83 0.95 32.92
CA VAL A 335 -41.26 0.33 31.67
C VAL A 335 -40.90 -1.14 31.73
N SER A 336 -41.90 -2.02 31.63
CA SER A 336 -41.73 -3.45 31.89
C SER A 336 -41.11 -3.68 33.29
N ASP A 337 -39.98 -4.35 33.32
CA ASP A 337 -39.15 -4.71 34.46
C ASP A 337 -38.04 -3.67 34.74
N GLY A 338 -37.83 -2.69 33.84
CA GLY A 338 -36.81 -1.65 33.95
C GLY A 338 -37.33 -0.34 34.56
N VAL A 339 -36.45 0.36 35.29
CA VAL A 339 -36.68 1.74 35.77
C VAL A 339 -35.69 2.69 35.10
N PHE A 340 -36.22 3.59 34.29
CA PHE A 340 -35.47 4.57 33.52
C PHE A 340 -35.50 5.92 34.21
N ARG A 341 -34.39 6.66 34.16
CA ARG A 341 -34.21 7.95 34.85
C ARG A 341 -33.55 8.96 33.93
N ASP A 342 -33.88 10.22 34.11
CA ASP A 342 -33.15 11.32 33.49
C ASP A 342 -31.81 11.54 34.19
N HIS A 343 -30.85 12.14 33.48
CA HIS A 343 -29.48 12.30 33.96
C HIS A 343 -29.40 13.22 35.18
N GLU A 344 -30.30 14.19 35.28
CA GLU A 344 -30.43 15.12 36.41
C GLU A 344 -31.77 14.90 37.13
N ARG A 345 -31.78 15.05 38.45
CA ARG A 345 -33.01 14.92 39.24
C ARG A 345 -33.86 16.18 39.13
N HIS A 346 -35.13 16.02 38.79
CA HIS A 346 -36.07 17.13 38.68
C HIS A 346 -37.50 16.76 39.15
N PRO A 347 -38.34 17.74 39.54
CA PRO A 347 -39.77 17.51 39.66
C PRO A 347 -40.39 17.19 38.29
N THR A 348 -41.62 16.71 38.23
CA THR A 348 -42.30 16.52 36.94
C THR A 348 -42.37 17.83 36.17
N GLN A 349 -41.75 17.87 35.00
CA GLN A 349 -41.69 19.05 34.13
C GLN A 349 -42.75 18.98 33.03
N ARG A 350 -43.08 20.13 32.46
CA ARG A 350 -43.86 20.22 31.22
C ARG A 350 -42.98 20.79 30.13
N LEU A 351 -42.52 19.95 29.21
CA LEU A 351 -41.60 20.33 28.14
C LEU A 351 -42.24 20.08 26.79
N THR A 352 -41.96 20.96 25.83
CA THR A 352 -42.25 20.70 24.42
C THR A 352 -41.33 19.61 23.86
N THR A 353 -41.63 19.09 22.66
CA THR A 353 -40.72 18.19 21.94
C THR A 353 -39.32 18.79 21.80
N THR A 354 -39.23 20.07 21.43
CA THR A 354 -37.95 20.79 21.36
C THR A 354 -37.27 20.87 22.73
N GLY A 355 -38.04 21.18 23.78
CA GLY A 355 -37.51 21.30 25.14
C GLY A 355 -36.95 19.98 25.69
N LEU A 356 -37.63 18.85 25.46
CA LEU A 356 -37.16 17.56 25.97
C LEU A 356 -35.89 17.09 25.25
N LEU A 357 -35.74 17.40 23.96
CA LEU A 357 -34.52 17.08 23.21
C LEU A 357 -33.37 17.98 23.67
N ALA A 358 -33.63 19.27 23.92
CA ALA A 358 -32.64 20.22 24.41
C ALA A 358 -32.04 19.82 25.77
N VAL A 359 -32.86 19.28 26.69
CA VAL A 359 -32.38 18.75 27.99
C VAL A 359 -32.03 17.27 27.94
N SER A 360 -32.09 16.64 26.76
CA SER A 360 -31.83 15.21 26.54
C SER A 360 -32.58 14.29 27.53
N SER A 361 -33.87 14.54 27.76
CA SER A 361 -34.67 13.71 28.67
C SER A 361 -34.82 12.27 28.13
N ASN A 362 -34.34 11.29 28.90
CA ASN A 362 -34.52 9.87 28.64
C ASN A 362 -36.01 9.52 28.75
N THR A 363 -36.68 9.91 29.83
CA THR A 363 -38.09 9.59 30.07
C THR A 363 -39.00 10.21 29.00
N GLY A 364 -38.69 11.43 28.54
CA GLY A 364 -39.37 12.06 27.42
C GLY A 364 -39.19 11.31 26.11
N SER A 365 -37.94 10.94 25.79
CA SER A 365 -37.63 10.16 24.59
C SER A 365 -38.32 8.79 24.58
N ILE A 366 -38.39 8.13 25.75
CA ILE A 366 -39.11 6.86 25.93
C ILE A 366 -40.60 7.04 25.65
N LYS A 367 -41.23 8.13 26.14
CA LYS A 367 -42.65 8.40 25.85
C LYS A 367 -42.91 8.61 24.37
N ILE A 368 -41.99 9.25 23.65
CA ILE A 368 -42.08 9.39 22.20
C ILE A 368 -41.91 8.04 21.51
N GLY A 369 -40.90 7.26 21.89
CA GLY A 369 -40.69 5.92 21.36
C GLY A 369 -41.90 5.00 21.58
N GLN A 370 -42.55 5.09 22.75
CA GLN A 370 -43.77 4.33 23.06
C GLN A 370 -44.95 4.74 22.18
N LYS A 371 -45.07 6.04 21.85
CA LYS A 371 -46.08 6.52 20.88
C LYS A 371 -45.78 6.03 19.47
N LEU A 372 -44.50 6.03 19.07
CA LEU A 372 -44.05 5.59 17.75
C LEU A 372 -44.29 4.09 17.53
N GLY A 373 -44.03 3.28 18.56
CA GLY A 373 -44.14 1.83 18.51
C GLY A 373 -42.87 1.16 17.97
N LYS A 374 -42.71 -0.13 18.30
CA LYS A 374 -41.48 -0.91 18.01
C LYS A 374 -41.21 -1.05 16.51
N ASP A 375 -42.24 -1.34 15.72
CA ASP A 375 -42.09 -1.59 14.29
C ASP A 375 -41.69 -0.33 13.53
N ASN A 376 -42.32 0.80 13.84
CA ASN A 376 -41.94 2.08 13.26
C ASN A 376 -40.53 2.50 13.71
N LEU A 377 -40.19 2.38 14.99
CA LEU A 377 -38.85 2.69 15.46
C LEU A 377 -37.79 1.86 14.71
N TYR A 378 -37.98 0.55 14.60
CA TYR A 378 -37.08 -0.33 13.84
C TYR A 378 -36.98 0.08 12.36
N LYS A 379 -38.11 0.37 11.71
CA LYS A 379 -38.17 0.86 10.32
C LYS A 379 -37.34 2.13 10.15
N TYR A 380 -37.45 3.12 11.04
CA TYR A 380 -36.71 4.37 10.93
C TYR A 380 -35.23 4.20 11.27
N LEU A 381 -34.87 3.46 12.32
CA LEU A 381 -33.46 3.13 12.61
C LEU A 381 -32.79 2.50 11.39
N THR A 382 -33.49 1.57 10.74
CA THR A 382 -33.03 0.95 9.48
C THR A 382 -32.89 1.97 8.35
N LYS A 383 -33.87 2.88 8.17
CA LYS A 383 -33.81 3.94 7.15
C LYS A 383 -32.67 4.94 7.38
N PHE A 384 -32.32 5.22 8.64
CA PHE A 384 -31.16 6.04 9.01
C PHE A 384 -29.82 5.27 8.90
N GLY A 385 -29.83 4.00 8.50
CA GLY A 385 -28.64 3.20 8.23
C GLY A 385 -28.12 2.39 9.43
N ILE A 386 -28.82 2.38 10.57
CA ILE A 386 -28.41 1.58 11.73
C ILE A 386 -28.51 0.09 11.39
N GLY A 387 -27.46 -0.68 11.68
CA GLY A 387 -27.39 -2.11 11.33
C GLY A 387 -27.07 -2.37 9.85
N GLN A 388 -26.60 -1.36 9.11
CA GLN A 388 -26.17 -1.48 7.72
C GLN A 388 -24.74 -0.98 7.53
N SER A 389 -24.04 -1.57 6.56
CA SER A 389 -22.74 -1.05 6.13
C SER A 389 -22.94 0.28 5.39
N THR A 390 -22.06 1.23 5.69
CA THR A 390 -21.89 2.49 4.96
C THR A 390 -21.21 2.31 3.60
N ASN A 391 -20.68 1.11 3.32
CA ASN A 391 -19.92 0.78 2.12
C ASN A 391 -18.69 1.69 1.93
N SER A 392 -18.00 1.99 3.04
CA SER A 392 -16.81 2.86 3.11
C SER A 392 -15.62 2.34 2.30
N LYS A 393 -15.67 1.07 1.89
CA LYS A 393 -14.58 0.30 1.30
C LYS A 393 -13.40 0.04 2.23
N LEU A 394 -13.43 0.51 3.48
CA LEU A 394 -12.37 0.23 4.43
C LEU A 394 -12.43 -1.23 4.93
N PRO A 395 -11.27 -1.85 5.19
CA PRO A 395 -11.22 -3.24 5.61
C PRO A 395 -11.81 -3.43 7.01
N GLY A 396 -12.61 -4.48 7.18
CA GLY A 396 -13.20 -4.86 8.47
C GLY A 396 -14.39 -4.00 8.91
N GLU A 397 -14.98 -3.22 8.00
CA GLU A 397 -16.17 -2.42 8.33
C GLU A 397 -17.29 -3.28 8.92
N SER A 398 -17.77 -2.88 10.09
CA SER A 398 -18.92 -3.46 10.75
C SER A 398 -20.20 -2.81 10.22
N ALA A 399 -21.22 -3.63 9.96
CA ALA A 399 -22.57 -3.13 9.70
C ALA A 399 -23.26 -2.60 10.97
N GLY A 400 -22.63 -2.69 12.14
CA GLY A 400 -23.28 -2.44 13.42
C GLY A 400 -24.23 -3.57 13.81
N ILE A 401 -25.06 -3.30 14.83
CA ILE A 401 -26.00 -4.30 15.38
C ILE A 401 -27.36 -3.65 15.51
N LEU A 402 -28.37 -4.22 14.82
CA LEU A 402 -29.77 -3.90 15.01
C LEU A 402 -30.60 -5.19 15.00
N HIS A 403 -31.02 -5.63 16.18
CA HIS A 403 -31.78 -6.87 16.30
C HIS A 403 -33.20 -6.72 15.72
N PRO A 404 -33.75 -7.76 15.06
CA PRO A 404 -35.12 -7.71 14.57
C PRO A 404 -36.11 -7.57 15.73
N VAL A 405 -37.23 -6.88 15.49
CA VAL A 405 -38.24 -6.54 16.51
C VAL A 405 -38.72 -7.75 17.32
N LYS A 406 -38.82 -8.94 16.68
CA LYS A 406 -39.23 -10.19 17.37
C LYS A 406 -38.30 -10.61 18.52
N ASN A 407 -37.05 -10.13 18.53
CA ASN A 407 -36.06 -10.42 19.58
C ASN A 407 -36.01 -9.32 20.65
N TRP A 408 -36.84 -8.27 20.53
CA TRP A 408 -36.85 -7.16 21.48
C TRP A 408 -37.56 -7.56 22.77
N SER A 409 -36.91 -7.32 23.90
CA SER A 409 -37.49 -7.49 25.24
C SER A 409 -38.50 -6.37 25.55
N GLY A 410 -39.08 -6.40 26.75
CA GLY A 410 -39.89 -5.30 27.29
C GLY A 410 -39.10 -4.00 27.50
N THR A 411 -37.77 -4.08 27.58
CA THR A 411 -36.85 -2.96 27.80
C THR A 411 -36.05 -2.56 26.57
N SER A 412 -36.15 -3.25 25.44
CA SER A 412 -35.43 -2.87 24.22
C SER A 412 -35.87 -1.53 23.63
N LEU A 413 -37.17 -1.25 23.55
CA LEU A 413 -37.68 0.02 23.00
C LEU A 413 -37.14 1.25 23.76
N PRO A 414 -37.09 1.28 25.10
CA PRO A 414 -36.53 2.43 25.82
C PRO A 414 -34.99 2.53 25.78
N THR A 415 -34.26 1.55 25.25
CA THR A 415 -32.79 1.51 25.25
C THR A 415 -32.13 1.58 23.88
N ILE A 416 -32.87 1.27 22.81
CA ILE A 416 -32.36 1.21 21.43
C ILE A 416 -32.30 2.62 20.80
#